data_AF-A0A1G3TCI7-F1
#
_entry.id   AF-A0A1G3TCI7-F1
#
_cell.length_a   1.000
_cell.length_b   1.000
_cell.length_c   1.000
_cell.angle_alpha   90.00
_cell.angle_beta   90.00
_cell.angle_gamma   90.00
#
_symmetry.space_group_name_H-M   'P 1'
#
loop_
_entity.id
_entity.type
_entity.pdbx_description
1 polymer ?
#
loop_
_entity_poly.entity_id
_entity_poly.type
_entity_poly.pdbx_seq_one_letter_code
_entity_poly.pdbx_strand_id
1 'polypeptide(L)'
;MLENSIWRQYNDENSFRGLLAKFCKLNEIDLIEDDKALYNALKTKLTKKELKLFAMDSANLGDEKMKSEFSCNDEELEKAKFKLYKKLKQDKVRLSFREGNAEDFES
;
A
#
# COMPACT_ATOMS: atom_id res chain seq x y z
N MET A 1 -2.65 8.34 13.95
CA MET A 1 -3.71 7.54 13.28
C MET A 1 -3.91 8.04 11.85
N LEU A 2 -4.25 7.14 10.93
CA LEU A 2 -4.39 7.42 9.49
C LEU A 2 -5.74 8.07 9.11
N GLU A 3 -6.38 8.81 10.01
CA GLU A 3 -7.80 9.22 9.93
C GLU A 3 -8.21 9.95 8.64
N ASN A 4 -7.28 10.64 7.97
CA ASN A 4 -7.53 11.33 6.69
C ASN A 4 -6.85 10.68 5.48
N SER A 5 -6.44 9.42 5.60
CA SER A 5 -5.78 8.67 4.54
C SER A 5 -6.79 8.06 3.56
N ILE A 6 -6.33 7.76 2.34
CA ILE A 6 -7.10 6.96 1.38
C ILE A 6 -7.33 5.54 1.96
N TRP A 7 -6.43 5.07 2.82
CA TRP A 7 -6.59 3.79 3.51
C TRP A 7 -7.88 3.75 4.35
N ARG A 8 -8.06 4.73 5.24
CA ARG A 8 -9.24 4.85 6.12
C ARG A 8 -10.57 5.03 5.38
N GLN A 9 -10.53 5.46 4.12
CA GLN A 9 -11.75 5.55 3.29
C GLN A 9 -12.33 4.17 2.93
N TYR A 10 -11.50 3.12 2.94
CA TYR A 10 -11.90 1.77 2.54
C TYR A 10 -11.68 0.73 3.65
N ASN A 11 -10.76 0.99 4.59
CA ASN A 11 -10.37 0.09 5.65
C ASN A 11 -10.51 0.78 6.99
N ASP A 12 -11.56 0.43 7.74
CA ASP A 12 -11.78 0.97 9.08
C ASP A 12 -11.28 0.04 10.19
N GLU A 13 -11.42 -1.28 9.99
CA GLU A 13 -11.02 -2.31 10.95
C GLU A 13 -9.68 -2.99 10.60
N ASN A 14 -9.27 -2.94 9.32
CA ASN A 14 -8.06 -3.63 8.87
C ASN A 14 -6.78 -2.90 9.31
N SER A 15 -5.84 -3.68 9.87
CA SER A 15 -4.49 -3.20 10.16
C SER A 15 -3.72 -2.93 8.87
N PHE A 16 -3.35 -1.66 8.65
CA PHE A 16 -2.54 -1.23 7.50
C PHE A 16 -1.20 -1.96 7.47
N ARG A 17 -0.49 -1.95 8.60
CA ARG A 17 0.80 -2.62 8.75
C ARG A 17 0.70 -4.13 8.52
N GLY A 18 -0.32 -4.78 9.07
CA GLY A 18 -0.53 -6.22 8.93
C GLY A 18 -0.80 -6.66 7.49
N LEU A 19 -1.68 -5.94 6.79
CA LEU A 19 -1.94 -6.23 5.38
C LEU A 19 -0.72 -5.90 4.51
N LEU A 20 -0.04 -4.78 4.75
CA LEU A 20 1.17 -4.43 4.02
C LEU A 20 2.26 -5.49 4.20
N ALA A 21 2.51 -5.95 5.42
CA ALA A 21 3.44 -7.04 5.72
C ALA A 21 3.10 -8.29 4.90
N LYS A 22 1.82 -8.70 4.92
CA LYS A 22 1.32 -9.84 4.17
C LYS A 22 1.56 -9.71 2.66
N PHE A 23 1.26 -8.54 2.08
CA PHE A 23 1.45 -8.30 0.64
C PHE A 23 2.92 -8.19 0.23
N CYS A 24 3.74 -7.54 1.06
CA CYS A 24 5.18 -7.42 0.85
C CYS A 24 5.94 -8.73 1.12
N LYS A 25 5.30 -9.72 1.76
CA LYS A 25 5.92 -10.93 2.32
C LYS A 25 7.04 -10.58 3.31
N LEU A 26 6.76 -9.64 4.20
CA LEU A 26 7.63 -9.21 5.30
C LEU A 26 6.94 -9.52 6.63
N ASN A 27 7.69 -9.53 7.73
CA ASN A 27 7.08 -9.56 9.05
C ASN A 27 6.65 -8.15 9.45
N GLU A 28 5.56 -8.04 10.22
CA GLU A 28 5.12 -6.75 10.76
C GLU A 28 6.18 -6.08 11.64
N ILE A 29 6.99 -6.88 12.34
CA ILE A 29 8.12 -6.40 13.16
C ILE A 29 9.25 -5.81 12.34
N ASP A 30 9.36 -6.17 11.06
CA ASP A 30 10.37 -5.59 10.18
C ASP A 30 9.91 -4.23 9.63
N LEU A 31 8.60 -3.95 9.67
CA LEU A 31 8.04 -2.70 9.16
C LEU A 31 8.14 -1.59 10.20
N ILE A 32 8.20 -0.34 9.72
CA ILE A 32 8.11 0.86 10.55
C ILE A 32 6.91 0.76 11.49
N GLU A 33 7.15 0.88 12.80
CA GLU A 33 6.10 0.82 13.83
C GLU A 33 5.08 1.96 13.71
N ASP A 34 5.54 3.16 13.38
CA ASP A 34 4.66 4.32 13.21
C ASP A 34 3.87 4.23 11.88
N ASP A 35 2.56 4.00 12.00
CA ASP A 35 1.65 3.92 10.86
C ASP A 35 1.72 5.13 9.92
N LYS A 36 1.95 6.34 10.45
CA LYS A 36 1.98 7.57 9.66
C LYS A 36 3.27 7.64 8.84
N ALA A 37 4.41 7.29 9.43
CA ALA A 37 5.70 7.18 8.75
C ALA A 37 5.66 6.06 7.70
N LEU A 38 5.13 4.88 8.04
CA LEU A 38 4.93 3.77 7.11
C LEU A 38 4.05 4.16 5.92
N TYR A 39 2.94 4.83 6.18
CA TYR A 39 2.02 5.29 5.14
C TYR A 39 2.63 6.40 4.28
N ASN A 40 3.42 7.31 4.86
CA ASN A 40 4.16 8.30 4.10
C ASN A 40 5.22 7.65 3.20
N ALA A 41 5.97 6.67 3.70
CA ALA A 41 6.90 5.89 2.88
C ALA A 41 6.16 5.17 1.74
N LEU A 42 4.96 4.64 2.00
CA LEU A 42 4.11 4.07 0.96
C LEU A 42 3.73 5.12 -0.09
N LYS A 43 3.30 6.30 0.34
CA LYS A 43 2.93 7.44 -0.54
C LYS A 43 4.09 7.96 -1.38
N THR A 44 5.34 7.87 -0.92
CA THR A 44 6.49 8.31 -1.73
C THR A 44 6.87 7.28 -2.80
N LYS A 45 6.59 6.00 -2.57
CA LYS A 45 6.92 4.91 -3.52
C LYS A 45 5.76 4.56 -4.46
N LEU A 46 4.53 4.73 -4.00
CA LEU A 46 3.30 4.47 -4.76
C LEU A 46 2.65 5.76 -5.22
N THR A 47 2.09 5.73 -6.42
CA THR A 47 1.22 6.80 -6.90
C THR A 47 -0.13 6.79 -6.16
N LYS A 48 -0.86 7.91 -6.21
CA LYS A 48 -2.21 8.01 -5.62
C LYS A 48 -3.16 6.91 -6.12
N LYS A 49 -3.05 6.51 -7.39
CA LYS A 49 -3.84 5.41 -7.98
C LYS A 49 -3.46 4.06 -7.40
N GLU A 50 -2.16 3.75 -7.34
CA GLU A 50 -1.64 2.52 -6.73
C GLU A 50 -2.03 2.39 -5.26
N LEU A 51 -1.94 3.48 -4.50
CA LEU A 51 -2.29 3.49 -3.09
C LEU A 51 -3.81 3.33 -2.88
N LYS A 52 -4.63 3.95 -3.73
CA LYS A 52 -6.09 3.75 -3.73
C LYS A 52 -6.43 2.30 -4.08
N LEU A 53 -5.78 1.73 -5.09
CA LEU A 53 -5.97 0.34 -5.50
C LEU A 53 -5.61 -0.62 -4.36
N PHE A 54 -4.48 -0.37 -3.69
CA PHE A 54 -4.05 -1.15 -2.53
C PHE A 54 -5.06 -1.10 -1.39
N ALA A 55 -5.57 0.09 -1.06
CA ALA A 55 -6.58 0.26 -0.03
C ALA A 55 -7.88 -0.47 -0.39
N MET A 56 -8.33 -0.34 -1.64
CA MET A 56 -9.54 -1.02 -2.10
C MET A 56 -9.40 -2.55 -2.09
N ASP A 57 -8.23 -3.05 -2.50
CA ASP A 57 -7.96 -4.50 -2.60
C ASP A 57 -7.81 -5.11 -1.21
N SER A 58 -7.17 -4.38 -0.31
CA SER A 58 -7.09 -4.71 1.12
C SER A 58 -8.45 -4.73 1.80
N ALA A 59 -9.38 -3.88 1.37
CA ALA A 59 -10.77 -3.87 1.82
C ALA A 59 -11.62 -4.96 1.16
N ASN A 60 -11.03 -5.77 0.28
CA ASN A 60 -11.72 -6.78 -0.51
C ASN A 60 -12.93 -6.19 -1.27
N LEU A 61 -12.79 -4.95 -1.77
CA LEU A 61 -13.78 -4.37 -2.66
C LEU A 61 -13.74 -5.18 -3.96
N GLY A 62 -14.89 -5.72 -4.36
CA GLY A 62 -14.98 -6.50 -5.59
C GLY A 62 -14.44 -5.73 -6.80
N ASP A 63 -13.85 -6.45 -7.75
CA ASP A 63 -13.20 -5.89 -8.94
C ASP A 63 -14.12 -4.94 -9.72
N GLU A 64 -15.43 -5.19 -9.71
CA GLU A 64 -16.44 -4.31 -10.31
C GLU A 64 -16.40 -2.88 -9.75
N LYS A 65 -16.30 -2.72 -8.43
CA LYS A 65 -16.22 -1.39 -7.80
C LYS A 65 -14.91 -0.69 -8.16
N MET A 66 -13.80 -1.44 -8.18
CA MET A 66 -12.51 -0.89 -8.58
C MET A 66 -12.53 -0.44 -10.05
N LYS A 67 -13.08 -1.27 -10.95
CA LYS A 67 -13.22 -0.93 -12.37
C LYS A 67 -14.03 0.34 -12.56
N SER A 68 -15.16 0.50 -11.88
CA SER A 68 -15.95 1.73 -11.93
C SER A 68 -15.21 2.94 -11.36
N GLU A 69 -14.48 2.79 -10.26
CA GLU A 69 -13.76 3.89 -9.62
C GLU A 69 -12.56 4.38 -10.45
N PHE A 70 -11.83 3.43 -11.05
CA PHE A 70 -10.67 3.75 -11.89
C PHE A 70 -11.05 3.95 -13.37
N SER A 71 -12.32 3.81 -13.72
CA SER A 71 -12.85 3.81 -15.09
C SER A 71 -12.00 2.95 -16.02
N CYS A 72 -11.68 1.73 -15.58
CA CYS A 72 -10.79 0.82 -16.29
C CYS A 72 -11.41 -0.58 -16.45
N ASN A 73 -10.92 -1.34 -17.43
CA ASN A 73 -11.39 -2.68 -17.74
C ASN A 73 -10.65 -3.74 -16.89
N ASP A 74 -11.11 -5.00 -16.92
CA ASP A 74 -10.47 -6.11 -16.19
C ASP A 74 -8.96 -6.23 -16.46
N GLU A 75 -8.55 -6.15 -17.73
CA GLU A 75 -7.12 -6.19 -18.08
C GLU A 75 -6.31 -5.03 -17.49
N GLU A 76 -6.87 -3.82 -17.49
CA GLU A 76 -6.20 -2.62 -16.98
C GLU A 76 -6.09 -2.70 -15.45
N LEU A 77 -7.15 -3.16 -14.79
CA LEU A 77 -7.18 -3.39 -13.35
C LEU A 77 -6.16 -4.45 -12.95
N GLU A 78 -6.14 -5.60 -13.64
CA GLU A 78 -5.21 -6.69 -13.37
C GLU A 78 -3.76 -6.24 -13.60
N LYS A 79 -3.48 -5.50 -14.70
CA LYS A 79 -2.16 -4.90 -14.96
C LYS A 79 -1.76 -3.93 -13.84
N ALA A 80 -2.69 -3.11 -13.35
CA ALA A 80 -2.43 -2.17 -12.26
C ALA A 80 -2.13 -2.91 -10.95
N LYS A 81 -2.92 -3.94 -10.59
CA LYS A 81 -2.68 -4.80 -9.43
C LYS A 81 -1.33 -5.50 -9.54
N PHE A 82 -1.04 -6.08 -10.71
CA PHE A 82 0.22 -6.77 -10.96
C PHE A 82 1.42 -5.82 -10.80
N LYS A 83 1.36 -4.61 -11.37
CA LYS A 83 2.42 -3.60 -11.21
C LYS A 83 2.60 -3.19 -9.75
N LEU A 84 1.49 -2.94 -9.03
CA LEU A 84 1.49 -2.61 -7.60
C LEU A 84 2.16 -3.72 -6.79
N TYR A 85 1.71 -4.96 -6.91
CA TYR A 85 2.25 -6.09 -6.16
C TYR A 85 3.68 -6.43 -6.52
N LYS A 86 4.03 -6.32 -7.81
CA LYS A 86 5.41 -6.46 -8.26
C LYS A 86 6.30 -5.40 -7.62
N LYS A 87 5.85 -4.15 -7.55
CA LYS A 87 6.56 -3.04 -6.91
C LYS A 87 6.70 -3.25 -5.39
N LEU A 88 5.63 -3.63 -4.69
CA LEU A 88 5.68 -3.94 -3.25
C LEU A 88 6.64 -5.08 -2.91
N LYS A 89 6.84 -6.03 -3.84
CA LYS A 89 7.81 -7.12 -3.71
C LYS A 89 9.25 -6.73 -4.10
N GLN A 90 9.48 -5.54 -4.66
CA GLN A 90 10.84 -5.09 -4.98
C GLN A 90 11.61 -4.73 -3.72
N ASP A 91 12.87 -5.16 -3.66
CA ASP A 91 13.74 -4.94 -2.51
C ASP A 91 13.89 -3.47 -2.14
N LYS A 92 14.04 -2.57 -3.13
CA LYS A 92 14.10 -1.12 -2.91
C LYS A 92 12.89 -0.56 -2.17
N VAL A 93 11.71 -1.12 -2.46
CA VAL A 93 10.44 -0.69 -1.87
C VAL A 93 10.29 -1.29 -0.48
N ARG A 94 10.63 -2.57 -0.31
CA ARG A 94 10.69 -3.24 1.00
C ARG A 94 11.63 -2.56 1.98
N LEU A 95 12.82 -2.17 1.52
CA LEU A 95 13.79 -1.40 2.31
C LEU A 95 13.18 -0.08 2.79
N SER A 96 12.42 0.60 1.94
CA SER A 96 11.79 1.88 2.28
C SER A 96 10.71 1.76 3.38
N PHE A 97 10.22 0.56 3.65
CA PHE A 97 9.23 0.29 4.69
C PHE A 97 9.85 -0.33 5.94
N ARG A 98 11.13 -0.69 5.88
CA ARG A 98 11.82 -1.36 6.97
C ARG A 98 12.25 -0.34 8.01
N GLU A 99 12.02 -0.65 9.28
CA GLU A 99 12.28 0.28 10.39
C GLU A 99 13.71 0.82 10.39
N GLY A 100 14.70 -0.01 10.04
CA GLY A 100 16.12 0.37 9.97
C GLY A 100 16.58 1.12 8.70
N ASN A 101 15.68 1.57 7.82
CA ASN A 101 16.03 2.38 6.63
C ASN A 101 15.43 3.79 6.67
N ALA A 102 14.74 4.16 7.76
CA ALA A 102 14.14 5.48 7.92
C ALA A 102 15.17 6.60 8.16
N GLU A 103 16.47 6.28 8.27
CA GLU A 103 17.54 7.21 8.66
C GLU A 103 18.23 7.96 7.50
N ASP A 104 17.91 7.75 6.23
CA ASP A 104 18.69 8.36 5.11
C ASP A 104 17.95 9.45 4.30
N PHE A 105 16.94 10.11 4.87
CA PHE A 105 16.22 11.21 4.18
C PHE A 105 16.46 12.61 4.78
N GLU A 106 17.57 12.81 5.50
CA GLU A 106 18.08 14.15 5.84
C GLU A 106 19.60 14.24 5.62
N SER A 107 20.01 14.82 4.49
CA SER A 107 21.28 15.54 4.31
C SER A 107 21.18 16.52 3.16
#